data_AF-A0A8S3D0C8-F1
#
_entry.id   AF-A0A8S3D0C8-F1
#
_cell.length_a   1.000
_cell.length_b   1.000
_cell.length_c   1.000
_cell.angle_alpha   90.00
_cell.angle_beta   90.00
_cell.angle_gamma   90.00
#
_symmetry.space_group_name_H-M   'P 1'
#
loop_
_entity.id
_entity.type
_entity.pdbx_description
1 polymer ?
#
loop_
_entity_poly.entity_id
_entity_poly.type
_entity_poly.pdbx_seq_one_letter_code
_entity_poly.pdbx_strand_id
1 'polypeptide(L)'
;AVLEEGDAVDLVMRFDPRKVEWSADVAPMRIARSGSTAVVLRRKIYVCGGLQSNTENTNLAEVYDPTTNQWQFIAPMREHRYRPGAAVVNEKIYVCGGQDEQPGKYHESVECYSMENDQWTIITELICGRSFLACAMLLLKWSDILWDHVCEGETNSLPDIS
;
A
#
# COMPACT_ATOMS: atom_id res chain seq x y z
N ALA A 1 7.07 -3.15 -12.07
CA ALA A 1 7.23 -4.18 -13.13
C ALA A 1 8.62 -4.79 -13.00
N VAL A 2 8.89 -5.89 -13.69
CA VAL A 2 10.20 -6.57 -13.77
C VAL A 2 10.46 -6.77 -15.25
N LEU A 3 11.61 -6.30 -15.78
CA LEU A 3 12.02 -6.64 -17.15
C LEU A 3 12.56 -8.07 -17.21
N GLU A 4 12.78 -8.62 -18.41
CA GLU A 4 13.13 -10.03 -18.65
C GLU A 4 14.29 -10.57 -17.79
N GLU A 5 15.15 -9.71 -17.24
CA GLU A 5 16.30 -10.08 -16.39
C GLU A 5 16.11 -9.86 -14.87
N GLY A 6 14.93 -9.44 -14.40
CA GLY A 6 14.74 -9.13 -12.97
C GLY A 6 15.01 -7.67 -12.61
N ASP A 7 15.50 -6.89 -13.57
CA ASP A 7 16.06 -5.56 -13.32
C ASP A 7 15.01 -4.53 -12.90
N ALA A 8 15.44 -3.67 -11.99
CA ALA A 8 14.74 -2.46 -11.58
C ALA A 8 14.63 -1.48 -12.74
N VAL A 9 13.48 -0.80 -12.86
CA VAL A 9 13.26 0.24 -13.88
C VAL A 9 12.62 1.47 -13.27
N ASP A 10 12.96 2.63 -13.82
CA ASP A 10 12.34 3.92 -13.51
C ASP A 10 11.25 4.31 -14.53
N LEU A 11 11.17 3.59 -15.64
CA LEU A 11 10.22 3.81 -16.72
C LEU A 11 8.77 3.79 -16.23
N VAL A 12 8.05 4.84 -16.58
CA VAL A 12 6.60 4.96 -16.40
C VAL A 12 5.97 5.07 -17.78
N MET A 13 4.91 4.28 -18.01
CA MET A 13 4.11 4.37 -19.23
C MET A 13 2.67 4.68 -18.86
N ARG A 14 1.98 5.46 -19.69
CA ARG A 14 0.54 5.67 -19.57
C ARG A 14 -0.17 5.02 -20.75
N PHE A 15 -1.37 4.53 -20.51
CA PHE A 15 -2.26 4.01 -21.53
C PHE A 15 -3.36 5.02 -21.86
N ASP A 16 -3.52 5.36 -23.13
CA ASP A 16 -4.67 6.13 -23.61
C ASP A 16 -5.74 5.16 -24.17
N PRO A 17 -6.86 4.94 -23.46
CA PRO A 17 -7.89 3.99 -23.91
C PRO A 17 -8.66 4.45 -25.15
N ARG A 18 -8.56 5.73 -25.54
CA ARG A 18 -9.23 6.25 -26.75
C ARG A 18 -8.42 5.92 -28.01
N LYS A 19 -7.10 5.93 -27.89
CA LYS A 19 -6.17 5.55 -28.96
C LYS A 19 -5.80 4.08 -28.92
N VAL A 20 -5.99 3.44 -27.76
CA VAL A 20 -5.57 2.05 -27.47
C VAL A 20 -4.04 1.92 -27.60
N GLU A 21 -3.33 2.89 -27.06
CA GLU A 21 -1.88 3.01 -27.20
C GLU A 21 -1.21 3.28 -25.84
N TRP A 22 -0.02 2.72 -25.67
CA TRP A 22 0.90 3.06 -24.58
C TRP A 22 1.86 4.16 -25.02
N SER A 23 2.16 5.10 -24.13
CA SER A 23 3.17 6.13 -24.33
C SER A 23 4.10 6.27 -23.13
N ALA A 24 5.35 6.60 -23.41
CA ALA A 24 6.38 6.94 -22.41
C ALA A 24 6.60 8.47 -22.35
N ASP A 25 5.55 9.26 -22.55
CA ASP A 25 5.55 10.74 -22.53
C ASP A 25 5.40 11.32 -21.10
N VAL A 26 5.31 10.45 -20.10
CA VAL A 26 5.26 10.80 -18.68
C VAL A 26 6.66 10.66 -18.06
N ALA A 27 6.95 11.49 -17.05
CA ALA A 27 8.27 11.48 -16.41
C ALA A 27 8.58 10.12 -15.75
N PRO A 28 9.83 9.63 -15.85
CA PRO A 28 10.28 8.45 -15.12
C PRO A 28 10.35 8.74 -13.62
N MET A 29 10.25 7.70 -12.80
CA MET A 29 10.53 7.78 -11.36
C MET A 29 11.96 8.28 -11.12
N ARG A 30 12.27 8.80 -9.92
CA ARG A 30 13.64 9.29 -9.65
C ARG A 30 14.62 8.16 -9.32
N ILE A 31 14.09 6.98 -8.96
CA ILE A 31 14.88 5.76 -8.81
C ILE A 31 14.27 4.61 -9.61
N ALA A 32 15.13 3.80 -10.19
CA ALA A 32 14.74 2.52 -10.75
C ALA A 32 14.36 1.56 -9.62
N ARG A 33 13.25 0.82 -9.78
CA ARG A 33 12.81 -0.14 -8.78
C ARG A 33 11.95 -1.26 -9.35
N SER A 34 11.97 -2.43 -8.69
CA SER A 34 11.01 -3.52 -8.93
C SER A 34 10.32 -3.94 -7.63
N GLY A 35 9.18 -4.64 -7.73
CA GLY A 35 8.43 -5.10 -6.55
C GLY A 35 7.94 -4.01 -5.59
N SER A 36 7.83 -2.77 -6.05
CA SER A 36 7.19 -1.68 -5.29
C SER A 36 5.68 -1.84 -5.24
N THR A 37 5.04 -1.10 -4.34
CA THR A 37 3.59 -0.93 -4.33
C THR A 37 3.22 0.48 -4.80
N ALA A 38 2.00 0.64 -5.33
CA ALA A 38 1.51 1.92 -5.81
C ALA A 38 0.05 2.15 -5.40
N VAL A 39 -0.27 3.39 -5.02
CA VAL A 39 -1.65 3.81 -4.69
C VAL A 39 -1.94 5.20 -5.25
N VAL A 40 -3.23 5.51 -5.40
CA VAL A 40 -3.69 6.85 -5.78
C VAL A 40 -4.30 7.54 -4.57
N LEU A 41 -3.78 8.71 -4.22
CA LEU A 41 -4.34 9.59 -3.19
C LEU A 41 -4.38 11.02 -3.73
N ARG A 42 -5.51 11.71 -3.58
CA ARG A 42 -5.71 13.10 -4.04
C ARG A 42 -5.21 13.37 -5.47
N ARG A 43 -5.54 12.45 -6.40
CA ARG A 43 -5.19 12.51 -7.83
C ARG A 43 -3.68 12.41 -8.14
N LYS A 44 -2.87 12.02 -7.16
CA LYS A 44 -1.44 11.75 -7.32
C LYS A 44 -1.17 10.26 -7.16
N ILE A 45 -0.11 9.77 -7.81
CA ILE A 45 0.33 8.38 -7.68
C ILE A 45 1.48 8.34 -6.69
N TYR A 46 1.37 7.49 -5.69
CA TYR A 46 2.42 7.25 -4.72
C TYR A 46 3.02 5.88 -4.97
N VAL A 47 4.35 5.80 -5.01
CA VAL A 47 5.10 4.55 -5.16
C VAL A 47 5.98 4.38 -3.96
N CYS A 48 5.86 3.24 -3.28
CA CYS A 48 6.54 2.98 -2.01
C CYS A 48 7.38 1.69 -2.09
N GLY A 49 8.61 1.79 -1.59
CA GLY A 49 9.52 0.66 -1.44
C GLY A 49 9.93 0.03 -2.76
N GLY A 50 10.20 -1.27 -2.72
CA GLY A 50 10.71 -2.07 -3.81
C GLY A 50 12.19 -2.40 -3.65
N LEU A 51 12.79 -2.83 -4.75
CA LEU A 51 14.17 -3.27 -4.87
C LEU A 51 14.84 -2.40 -5.94
N GLN A 52 15.85 -1.61 -5.56
CA GLN A 52 16.53 -0.64 -6.44
C GLN A 52 17.61 -1.30 -7.31
N SER A 53 18.30 -2.28 -6.76
CA SER A 53 19.27 -3.14 -7.44
C SER A 53 19.05 -4.58 -6.95
N ASN A 54 19.63 -5.60 -7.59
CA ASN A 54 19.36 -7.01 -7.27
C ASN A 54 19.56 -7.42 -5.80
N THR A 55 20.18 -6.57 -4.97
CA THR A 55 20.46 -6.83 -3.56
C THR A 55 19.99 -5.73 -2.59
N GLU A 56 19.39 -4.63 -3.07
CA GLU A 56 19.12 -3.46 -2.23
C GLU A 56 17.62 -3.10 -2.19
N ASN A 57 16.97 -3.50 -1.09
CA ASN A 57 15.61 -3.06 -0.80
C ASN A 57 15.62 -1.58 -0.44
N THR A 58 14.59 -0.85 -0.85
CA THR A 58 14.45 0.57 -0.53
C THR A 58 13.27 0.83 0.39
N ASN A 59 13.43 1.80 1.29
CA ASN A 59 12.35 2.42 2.06
C ASN A 59 11.86 3.74 1.42
N LEU A 60 12.46 4.16 0.29
CA LEU A 60 12.11 5.40 -0.37
C LEU A 60 10.70 5.35 -0.97
N ALA A 61 9.99 6.45 -0.80
CA ALA A 61 8.69 6.67 -1.42
C ALA A 61 8.70 7.94 -2.26
N GLU A 62 7.97 7.91 -3.37
CA GLU A 62 7.87 9.01 -4.31
C GLU A 62 6.43 9.27 -4.69
N VAL A 63 6.12 10.52 -5.00
CA VAL A 63 4.82 10.96 -5.49
C VAL A 63 4.93 11.57 -6.88
N TYR A 64 4.06 11.14 -7.79
CA TYR A 64 3.87 11.70 -9.11
C TYR A 64 2.72 12.69 -9.12
N ASP A 65 3.01 13.91 -9.58
CA ASP A 65 1.99 14.91 -9.88
C ASP A 65 1.73 14.98 -11.39
N PRO A 66 0.56 14.53 -11.88
CA PRO A 66 0.24 14.56 -13.30
C PRO A 66 0.05 15.97 -13.86
N THR A 67 -0.13 16.99 -13.02
CA THR A 67 -0.29 18.38 -13.47
C THR A 67 1.04 19.02 -13.86
N THR A 68 2.12 18.62 -13.19
CA THR A 68 3.48 19.10 -13.47
C THR A 68 4.31 18.07 -14.24
N ASN A 69 3.81 16.84 -14.39
CA ASN A 69 4.52 15.70 -14.96
C ASN A 69 5.87 15.48 -14.25
N GLN A 70 5.87 15.47 -12.91
CA GLN A 70 7.08 15.35 -12.12
C GLN A 70 6.90 14.38 -10.95
N TRP A 71 7.98 13.66 -10.65
CA TRP A 71 8.14 12.88 -9.44
C TRP A 71 8.92 13.66 -8.39
N GLN A 72 8.51 13.53 -7.14
CA GLN A 72 9.18 14.11 -5.98
C GLN A 72 9.31 13.04 -4.90
N PHE A 73 10.44 13.05 -4.19
CA PHE A 73 10.57 12.26 -2.97
C PHE A 73 9.63 12.81 -1.91
N ILE A 74 8.99 11.91 -1.16
CA ILE A 74 8.35 12.19 0.12
C ILE A 74 9.21 11.58 1.23
N ALA A 75 8.81 11.75 2.49
CA ALA A 75 9.51 11.10 3.58
C ALA A 75 9.67 9.59 3.34
N PRO A 76 10.83 9.00 3.68
CA PRO A 76 11.04 7.57 3.56
C PRO A 76 10.21 6.82 4.60
N MET A 77 9.81 5.59 4.26
CA MET A 77 9.26 4.63 5.22
C MET A 77 10.31 4.32 6.30
N ARG A 78 9.85 3.79 7.43
CA ARG A 78 10.69 3.37 8.55
C ARG A 78 11.44 2.08 8.21
N GLU A 79 10.80 1.19 7.48
CA GLU A 79 11.35 -0.12 7.09
C GLU A 79 11.61 -0.19 5.58
N HIS A 80 12.66 -0.93 5.19
CA HIS A 80 12.94 -1.27 3.79
C HIS A 80 11.99 -2.39 3.35
N ARG A 81 11.21 -2.19 2.29
CA ARG A 81 10.13 -3.12 1.95
C ARG A 81 10.19 -3.56 0.50
N TYR A 82 10.47 -4.83 0.27
CA TYR A 82 10.31 -5.45 -1.05
C TYR A 82 8.98 -6.24 -1.15
N ARG A 83 8.23 -6.00 -2.24
CA ARG A 83 6.90 -6.57 -2.50
C ARG A 83 5.87 -6.34 -1.37
N PRO A 84 5.76 -5.12 -0.80
CA PRO A 84 4.72 -4.83 0.18
C PRO A 84 3.34 -4.67 -0.47
N GLY A 85 2.29 -4.66 0.36
CA GLY A 85 0.94 -4.30 -0.05
C GLY A 85 0.61 -2.89 0.41
N ALA A 86 -0.23 -2.16 -0.35
CA ALA A 86 -0.68 -0.84 0.09
C ALA A 86 -2.14 -0.55 -0.26
N ALA A 87 -2.77 0.26 0.56
CA ALA A 87 -4.12 0.76 0.35
C ALA A 87 -4.25 2.19 0.89
N VAL A 88 -5.22 2.92 0.34
CA VAL A 88 -5.63 4.22 0.88
C VAL A 88 -6.87 4.02 1.74
N VAL A 89 -6.82 4.49 2.98
CA VAL A 89 -7.95 4.46 3.93
C VAL A 89 -8.03 5.83 4.60
N ASN A 90 -9.21 6.45 4.57
CA ASN A 90 -9.47 7.75 5.23
C ASN A 90 -8.36 8.80 4.95
N GLU A 91 -8.05 9.03 3.68
CA GLU A 91 -7.05 10.02 3.21
C GLU A 91 -5.60 9.75 3.66
N LYS A 92 -5.29 8.54 4.12
CA LYS A 92 -3.93 8.12 4.47
C LYS A 92 -3.51 6.88 3.69
N ILE A 93 -2.21 6.74 3.46
CA ILE A 93 -1.63 5.57 2.77
C ILE A 93 -1.14 4.60 3.83
N TYR A 94 -1.52 3.33 3.68
CA TYR A 94 -1.07 2.25 4.53
C TYR A 94 -0.21 1.32 3.71
N VAL A 95 0.96 0.96 4.22
CA VAL A 95 1.87 -0.02 3.62
C VAL A 95 2.07 -1.16 4.62
N CYS A 96 1.76 -2.38 4.19
CA CYS A 96 1.72 -3.56 5.02
C CYS A 96 2.74 -4.59 4.53
N GLY A 97 3.44 -5.23 5.47
CA GLY A 97 4.33 -6.35 5.19
C GLY A 97 5.44 -6.05 4.17
N GLY A 98 5.82 -7.06 3.40
CA GLY A 98 6.98 -7.03 2.51
C GLY A 98 8.15 -7.85 3.08
N GLN A 99 9.21 -7.97 2.28
CA GLN A 99 10.45 -8.62 2.66
C GLN A 99 11.48 -7.58 3.09
N ASP A 100 12.21 -7.88 4.16
CA ASP A 100 13.37 -7.13 4.64
C ASP A 100 14.59 -7.40 3.73
N GLU A 101 15.71 -6.70 3.96
CA GLU A 101 17.00 -6.90 3.28
C GLU A 101 17.50 -8.34 3.41
N GLN A 102 17.19 -9.01 4.53
CA GLN A 102 17.57 -10.40 4.74
C GLN A 102 16.63 -11.35 3.96
N PRO A 103 17.17 -12.22 3.09
CA PRO A 103 16.36 -13.21 2.38
C PRO A 103 15.55 -14.08 3.34
N GLY A 104 14.24 -14.18 3.10
CA GLY A 104 13.32 -14.98 3.90
C GLY A 104 12.79 -14.32 5.18
N LYS A 105 13.21 -13.09 5.50
CA LYS A 105 12.65 -12.30 6.60
C LYS A 105 11.54 -11.39 6.08
N TYR A 106 10.36 -11.49 6.69
CA TYR A 106 9.17 -10.73 6.28
C TYR A 106 8.71 -9.78 7.38
N HIS A 107 8.24 -8.60 6.98
CA HIS A 107 7.69 -7.63 7.92
C HIS A 107 6.28 -8.01 8.35
N GLU A 108 6.02 -7.84 9.64
CA GLU A 108 4.69 -7.80 10.22
C GLU A 108 4.18 -6.37 10.29
N SER A 109 5.08 -5.39 10.40
CA SER A 109 4.71 -3.99 10.60
C SER A 109 3.84 -3.43 9.48
N VAL A 110 2.89 -2.58 9.91
CA VAL A 110 2.04 -1.74 9.06
C VAL A 110 2.41 -0.29 9.32
N GLU A 111 2.77 0.40 8.25
CA GLU A 111 3.13 1.81 8.27
C GLU A 111 2.03 2.67 7.66
N CYS A 112 1.83 3.85 8.23
CA CYS A 112 0.85 4.84 7.80
C CYS A 112 1.56 6.14 7.43
N TYR A 113 1.31 6.64 6.22
CA TYR A 113 1.78 7.94 5.76
C TYR A 113 0.74 9.02 6.04
N SER A 114 1.19 10.10 6.66
CA SER A 114 0.44 11.34 6.83
C SER A 114 1.01 12.42 5.93
N MET A 115 0.18 12.93 5.03
CA MET A 115 0.56 14.02 4.12
C MET A 115 0.59 15.40 4.78
N GLU A 116 0.00 15.54 5.98
CA GLU A 116 -0.04 16.82 6.70
C GLU A 116 1.35 17.25 7.22
N ASN A 117 2.17 16.26 7.56
CA ASN A 117 3.50 16.45 8.15
C ASN A 117 4.60 15.70 7.40
N ASP A 118 4.27 15.13 6.23
CA ASP A 118 5.17 14.29 5.42
C ASP A 118 5.90 13.26 6.29
N GLN A 119 5.16 12.35 6.91
CA GLN A 119 5.72 11.42 7.88
C GLN A 119 5.11 10.02 7.80
N TRP A 120 5.98 9.02 7.96
CA TRP A 120 5.61 7.62 8.17
C TRP A 120 5.68 7.22 9.64
N THR A 121 4.67 6.48 10.08
CA THR A 121 4.58 5.93 11.44
C THR A 121 4.21 4.45 11.37
N ILE A 122 4.93 3.61 12.12
CA ILE A 122 4.50 2.22 12.37
C ILE A 122 3.31 2.29 13.32
N ILE A 123 2.15 1.82 12.87
CA ILE A 123 0.89 1.95 13.62
C ILE A 123 0.42 0.64 14.24
N THR A 124 0.79 -0.50 13.67
CA THR A 124 0.39 -1.83 14.12
C THR A 124 1.20 -2.91 13.39
N GLU A 125 0.87 -4.18 13.63
CA GLU A 125 1.50 -5.35 13.04
C GLU A 125 0.43 -6.32 12.51
N LEU A 126 0.74 -7.01 11.43
CA LEU A 126 0.01 -8.16 10.92
C LEU A 126 0.21 -9.35 11.86
N ILE A 127 -0.76 -10.26 11.91
CA ILE A 127 -0.68 -11.49 12.74
C ILE A 127 0.53 -12.37 12.36
N CYS A 128 0.97 -12.29 11.09
CA CYS A 128 2.20 -12.95 10.65
C CYS A 128 2.83 -12.23 9.46
N GLY A 129 4.16 -12.26 9.41
CA GLY A 129 4.96 -11.64 8.36
C GLY A 129 4.68 -12.25 7.00
N ARG A 130 4.50 -11.39 5.98
CA ARG A 130 4.15 -11.81 4.62
C ARG A 130 4.59 -10.78 3.58
N SER A 131 4.83 -11.24 2.36
CA SER A 131 5.24 -10.45 1.19
C SER A 131 4.41 -10.84 -0.05
N PHE A 132 4.64 -10.20 -1.19
CA PHE A 132 3.85 -10.36 -2.43
C PHE A 132 2.36 -10.03 -2.25
N LEU A 133 2.10 -8.94 -1.53
CA LEU A 133 0.74 -8.57 -1.17
C LEU A 133 0.05 -7.73 -2.24
N ALA A 134 -1.24 -8.03 -2.43
CA ALA A 134 -2.21 -7.10 -3.00
C ALA A 134 -3.17 -6.67 -1.88
N CYS A 135 -3.45 -5.38 -1.78
CA CYS A 135 -4.39 -4.84 -0.81
C CYS A 135 -5.51 -4.09 -1.53
N ALA A 136 -6.72 -4.19 -0.99
CA ALA A 136 -7.88 -3.43 -1.43
C ALA A 136 -8.65 -2.96 -0.19
N MET A 137 -9.15 -1.73 -0.23
CA MET A 137 -10.03 -1.22 0.82
C MET A 137 -11.47 -1.62 0.50
N LEU A 138 -12.17 -2.18 1.50
CA LEU A 138 -13.61 -2.37 1.47
C LEU A 138 -14.23 -1.50 2.57
N LEU A 139 -15.08 -0.55 2.17
CA LEU A 139 -15.87 0.25 3.10
C LEU A 139 -17.19 -0.47 3.36
N LEU A 140 -17.37 -0.96 4.58
CA LEU A 140 -18.63 -1.55 5.02
C LEU A 140 -19.41 -0.51 5.82
N LYS A 141 -20.69 -0.32 5.50
CA LYS A 141 -21.57 0.39 6.43
C LYS A 141 -21.96 -0.59 7.52
N TRP A 142 -22.14 -0.05 8.73
CA TRP A 142 -22.63 -0.86 9.85
C TRP A 142 -23.97 -1.55 9.54
N SER A 143 -24.81 -0.92 8.72
CA SER A 143 -26.06 -1.50 8.20
C SER A 143 -25.88 -2.69 7.27
N ASP A 144 -24.70 -2.85 6.66
CA ASP A 144 -24.39 -3.95 5.73
C ASP A 144 -23.81 -5.16 6.48
N ILE A 145 -23.44 -4.97 7.75
CA ILE A 145 -22.98 -5.98 8.70
C ILE A 145 -24.16 -6.29 9.62
N LEU A 146 -25.30 -6.70 9.05
CA LEU A 146 -26.40 -7.24 9.84
C LEU A 146 -25.93 -8.58 10.44
N TRP A 147 -25.80 -8.60 11.76
CA TRP A 147 -25.69 -9.83 12.51
C TRP A 147 -27.04 -10.54 12.49
N ASP A 148 -27.26 -11.46 11.55
CA ASP A 148 -28.37 -12.44 11.61
C ASP A 148 -28.16 -13.50 12.73
N HIS A 149 -27.47 -13.14 13.82
CA HIS A 149 -27.23 -14.03 14.97
C HIS A 149 -27.61 -13.40 16.31
N VAL A 150 -28.63 -12.54 16.34
CA VAL A 150 -29.38 -12.28 17.58
C VAL A 150 -30.86 -12.49 17.29
N CYS A 151 -31.33 -13.71 17.56
CA CYS A 151 -32.59 -14.05 18.23
C CYS A 151 -33.03 -15.47 17.85
N GLU A 152 -32.69 -16.48 18.64
CA GLU A 152 -33.69 -17.48 19.07
C GLU A 152 -33.34 -17.95 20.49
N GLY A 153 -34.15 -17.47 21.45
CA GLY A 153 -34.46 -18.18 22.69
C GLY A 153 -33.47 -18.05 23.85
N GLU A 154 -33.66 -17.04 24.71
CA GLU A 154 -33.62 -17.23 26.16
C GLU A 154 -34.37 -16.08 26.85
N THR A 155 -35.69 -16.25 26.99
CA THR A 155 -36.46 -15.51 28.00
C THR A 155 -36.15 -16.11 29.38
N ASN A 156 -35.05 -15.70 29.99
CA ASN A 156 -34.87 -15.93 31.42
C ASN A 156 -35.72 -14.91 32.19
N SER A 157 -36.90 -15.37 32.60
CA SER A 157 -37.73 -14.76 33.62
C SER A 157 -36.93 -14.46 34.88
N LEU A 158 -36.98 -13.21 35.35
CA LEU A 158 -36.53 -12.83 36.68
C LEU A 158 -37.36 -13.58 37.74
N PRO A 159 -36.76 -14.14 38.81
CA PRO A 159 -37.54 -14.70 39.90
C PRO A 159 -38.14 -13.56 40.74
N ASP A 160 -39.44 -13.66 40.97
CA ASP A 160 -40.19 -12.85 41.92
C ASP A 160 -39.75 -13.24 43.34
N ILE A 161 -39.31 -12.27 44.14
CA ILE A 161 -38.99 -12.48 45.56
C ILE A 161 -39.96 -11.63 46.36
N SER A 162 -40.94 -12.32 46.95
CA SER A 162 -41.77 -11.86 48.07
C SER A 162 -40.98 -11.77 49.37
#